data_AF-A0A1E7IIU0-F1
#
_entry.id   AF-A0A1E7IIU0-F1
#
_cell.length_a   1.000
_cell.length_b   1.000
_cell.length_c   1.000
_cell.angle_alpha   90.00
_cell.angle_beta   90.00
_cell.angle_gamma   90.00
#
_symmetry.space_group_name_H-M   'P 1'
#
loop_
_entity.id
_entity.type
_entity.pdbx_description
1 polymer ?
#
loop_
_entity_poly.entity_id
_entity_poly.type
_entity_poly.pdbx_seq_one_letter_code
_entity_poly.pdbx_strand_id
1 'polypeptide(L)'
;MSTIPILLKNPNILVLGGGAVALQKATVLYRNKIKFSMIALSYCSKFNELDVAKVTKNIEPNDFDNYNIVVDATGCDEVGQLLQEVIRKRYILVNRVDQPDQSNFYFSSLLNYGPLKVAVSTDGASPTIGQNVRNRIEALLPRGLANLVEKTKRQRQQGHIDPSTARDQLLILFSHVYLIECGDIADALVTLQRYPQLSKLSVVLYQHEGAHSTVSMDVCHETIKYLPINCFDYEKSYAVLNTYCKRGMTVGVLIPSGEQFSLHSERLSGSLTNDGVKSEIIVK
;
A
#
# COMPACT_ATOMS: atom_id res chain seq x y z
N MET A 1 1.20 25.52 4.92
CA MET A 1 1.70 24.15 5.17
C MET A 1 1.90 24.01 6.67
N SER A 2 1.10 23.19 7.35
CA SER A 2 0.96 23.15 8.81
C SER A 2 1.63 21.95 9.48
N THR A 3 1.96 20.88 8.73
CA THR A 3 2.59 19.65 9.27
C THR A 3 3.59 19.04 8.29
N ILE A 4 4.56 18.27 8.80
CA ILE A 4 5.55 17.51 8.01
C ILE A 4 5.50 16.03 8.42
N PRO A 5 5.29 15.09 7.50
CA PRO A 5 5.34 13.66 7.82
C PRO A 5 6.79 13.20 8.00
N ILE A 6 7.08 12.55 9.13
CA ILE A 6 8.41 12.01 9.45
C ILE A 6 8.33 10.54 9.89
N LEU A 7 9.35 9.76 9.55
CA LEU A 7 9.50 8.39 10.03
C LEU A 7 10.51 8.38 11.18
N LEU A 8 10.04 8.05 12.39
CA LEU A 8 10.86 8.01 13.59
C LEU A 8 11.53 6.64 13.75
N LYS A 9 12.82 6.65 14.09
CA LYS A 9 13.58 5.45 14.45
C LYS A 9 13.74 5.37 15.96
N ASN A 10 13.45 4.20 16.53
CA ASN A 10 13.60 3.91 17.96
C ASN A 10 13.00 4.98 18.89
N PRO A 11 11.73 5.39 18.70
CA PRO A 11 11.14 6.38 19.58
C PRO A 11 10.95 5.83 21.01
N ASN A 12 11.32 6.62 22.01
CA ASN A 12 10.94 6.38 23.40
C ASN A 12 9.57 7.00 23.65
N ILE A 13 8.55 6.14 23.71
CA ILE A 13 7.15 6.56 23.80
C ILE A 13 6.60 6.27 25.20
N LEU A 14 5.97 7.28 25.80
CA LEU A 14 5.14 7.15 26.99
C LEU A 14 3.67 7.33 26.62
N VAL A 15 2.82 6.38 27.01
CA VAL A 15 1.36 6.50 26.89
C VAL A 15 0.76 6.72 28.28
N LEU A 16 0.00 7.78 28.44
CA LEU A 16 -0.67 8.12 29.70
C LEU A 16 -2.14 7.70 29.65
N GLY A 17 -2.59 7.09 30.74
CA GLY A 17 -3.98 6.63 30.91
C GLY A 17 -4.13 5.12 30.72
N GLY A 18 -5.19 4.57 31.32
CA GLY A 18 -5.50 3.14 31.31
C GLY A 18 -6.95 2.83 30.96
N GLY A 19 -7.65 3.79 30.34
CA GLY A 19 -9.00 3.64 29.80
C GLY A 19 -9.04 3.14 28.36
N ALA A 20 -10.23 3.19 27.75
CA ALA A 20 -10.46 2.68 26.39
C ALA A 20 -9.65 3.40 25.31
N VAL A 21 -9.49 4.73 25.43
CA VAL A 21 -8.71 5.54 24.47
C VAL A 21 -7.24 5.15 24.51
N ALA A 22 -6.66 5.06 25.72
CA ALA A 22 -5.29 4.60 25.90
C ALA A 22 -5.09 3.18 25.36
N LEU A 23 -6.04 2.28 25.58
CA LEU A 23 -6.00 0.90 25.08
C LEU A 23 -5.96 0.85 23.56
N GLN A 24 -6.74 1.69 22.87
CA GLN A 24 -6.74 1.79 21.42
C GLN A 24 -5.35 2.20 20.89
N LYS A 25 -4.73 3.22 21.49
CA LYS A 25 -3.39 3.69 21.10
C LYS A 25 -2.32 2.64 21.41
N ALA A 26 -2.36 2.05 22.61
CA ALA A 26 -1.45 0.99 23.03
C ALA A 26 -1.53 -0.23 22.11
N THR A 27 -2.73 -0.64 21.70
CA THR A 27 -2.95 -1.77 20.80
C THR A 27 -2.34 -1.51 19.42
N VAL A 28 -2.45 -0.29 18.89
CA VAL A 28 -1.81 0.10 17.62
C VAL A 28 -0.30 -0.01 17.76
N LEU A 29 0.31 0.58 18.79
CA LEU A 29 1.75 0.50 19.01
C LEU A 29 2.23 -0.94 19.18
N TYR A 30 1.51 -1.73 19.98
CA TYR A 30 1.82 -3.14 20.27
C TYR A 30 1.76 -4.02 19.01
N ARG A 31 0.69 -3.94 18.22
CA ARG A 31 0.55 -4.70 16.96
C ARG A 31 1.63 -4.34 15.95
N ASN A 32 2.15 -3.11 16.01
CA ASN A 32 3.23 -2.63 15.17
C ASN A 32 4.64 -2.92 15.73
N LYS A 33 4.74 -3.65 16.85
CA LYS A 33 6.00 -3.97 17.54
C LYS A 33 6.81 -2.70 17.90
N ILE A 34 6.12 -1.60 18.16
CA ILE A 34 6.73 -0.37 18.63
C ILE A 34 6.87 -0.48 20.14
N LYS A 35 8.05 -0.19 20.68
CA LYS A 35 8.28 -0.18 22.13
C LYS A 35 7.68 1.09 22.76
N PHE A 36 6.98 0.92 23.86
CA PHE A 36 6.41 2.02 24.65
C PHE A 36 6.23 1.59 26.10
N SER A 37 6.13 2.58 26.98
CA SER A 37 5.78 2.40 28.40
C SER A 37 4.44 3.05 28.68
N MET A 38 3.79 2.63 29.78
CA MET A 38 2.52 3.21 30.21
C MET A 38 2.54 3.65 31.67
N ILE A 39 1.87 4.76 31.95
CA ILE A 39 1.59 5.26 33.31
C ILE A 39 0.10 5.58 33.40
N ALA A 40 -0.58 5.07 34.43
CA ALA A 40 -1.98 5.35 34.72
C ALA A 40 -2.28 5.15 36.21
N LEU A 41 -3.42 5.67 36.68
CA LEU A 41 -3.92 5.40 38.04
C LEU A 41 -4.56 4.02 38.16
N SER A 42 -5.11 3.52 37.06
CA SER A 42 -5.67 2.18 36.93
C SER A 42 -5.69 1.79 35.45
N TYR A 43 -5.76 0.49 35.18
CA TYR A 43 -5.87 -0.07 33.84
C TYR A 43 -7.12 -0.93 33.74
N CYS A 44 -7.88 -0.81 32.65
CA CYS A 44 -8.98 -1.73 32.37
C CYS A 44 -8.45 -3.15 32.11
N SER A 45 -9.27 -4.18 32.35
CA SER A 45 -8.87 -5.59 32.25
C SER A 45 -8.27 -6.00 30.90
N LYS A 46 -8.67 -5.36 29.80
CA LYS A 46 -8.13 -5.64 28.45
C LYS A 46 -6.63 -5.34 28.31
N PHE A 47 -6.04 -4.54 29.20
CA PHE A 47 -4.59 -4.33 29.23
C PHE A 47 -3.80 -5.57 29.69
N ASN A 48 -4.46 -6.60 30.22
CA ASN A 48 -3.83 -7.87 30.57
C ASN A 48 -3.44 -8.66 29.32
N GLU A 49 -4.03 -8.37 28.16
CA GLU A 49 -3.68 -8.97 26.87
C GLU A 49 -2.42 -8.35 26.25
N LEU A 50 -1.95 -7.22 26.79
CA LEU A 50 -0.78 -6.49 26.31
C LEU A 50 0.42 -6.73 27.23
N ASP A 51 1.43 -7.40 26.70
CA ASP A 51 2.74 -7.57 27.35
C ASP A 51 3.59 -6.31 27.14
N VAL A 52 3.34 -5.30 27.99
CA VAL A 52 4.00 -3.99 27.96
C VAL A 52 4.30 -3.49 29.37
N ALA A 53 5.35 -2.69 29.50
CA ALA A 53 5.72 -2.07 30.76
C ALA A 53 4.62 -1.09 31.22
N LYS A 54 3.95 -1.42 32.33
CA LYS A 54 2.87 -0.64 32.93
C LYS A 54 3.26 -0.24 34.34
N VAL A 55 3.11 1.03 34.67
CA VAL A 55 3.29 1.55 36.03
C VAL A 55 1.97 2.14 36.51
N THR A 56 1.60 1.83 37.74
CA THR A 56 0.39 2.35 38.38
C THR A 56 0.79 3.43 39.40
N LYS A 57 0.70 4.70 39.02
CA LYS A 57 1.04 5.87 39.86
C LYS A 57 0.40 7.16 39.34
N ASN A 58 0.41 8.21 40.16
CA ASN A 58 0.24 9.58 39.69
C ASN A 58 1.43 9.97 38.82
N ILE A 59 1.20 10.77 37.77
CA ILE A 59 2.27 11.28 36.91
C ILE A 59 3.00 12.44 37.60
N GLU A 60 4.32 12.45 37.47
CA GLU A 60 5.20 13.48 38.02
C GLU A 60 6.11 14.06 36.93
N PRO A 61 6.64 15.28 37.08
CA PRO A 61 7.51 15.90 36.06
C PRO A 61 8.70 15.04 35.61
N ASN A 62 9.31 14.29 36.53
CA ASN A 62 10.50 13.47 36.24
C ASN A 62 10.15 12.19 35.44
N ASP A 63 8.88 11.78 35.40
CA ASP A 63 8.47 10.60 34.64
C ASP A 63 8.66 10.81 33.13
N PHE A 64 8.78 12.05 32.67
CA PHE A 64 8.96 12.35 31.25
C PHE A 64 10.42 12.26 30.79
N ASP A 65 11.41 12.33 31.69
CA ASP A 65 12.82 12.59 31.36
C ASP A 65 13.41 11.67 30.29
N ASN A 66 13.01 10.40 30.28
CA ASN A 66 13.51 9.37 29.36
C ASN A 66 12.68 9.21 28.07
N TYR A 67 11.67 10.04 27.88
CA TYR A 67 10.74 9.96 26.76
C TYR A 67 10.80 11.19 25.88
N ASN A 68 10.70 10.95 24.58
CA ASN A 68 10.75 11.97 23.53
C ASN A 68 9.36 12.15 22.88
N ILE A 69 8.45 11.20 23.12
CA ILE A 69 7.08 11.21 22.64
C ILE A 69 6.16 10.84 23.79
N VAL A 70 5.13 11.65 24.00
CA VAL A 70 4.07 11.41 24.96
C VAL A 70 2.72 11.39 24.25
N VAL A 71 1.94 10.35 24.51
CA VAL A 71 0.54 10.24 24.11
C VAL A 71 -0.32 10.38 25.35
N ASP A 72 -0.98 11.51 25.51
CA ASP A 72 -1.90 11.74 26.61
C ASP A 72 -3.31 11.29 26.23
N ALA A 73 -3.72 10.16 26.80
CA ALA A 73 -5.07 9.62 26.69
C ALA A 73 -5.77 9.59 28.07
N THR A 74 -5.39 10.49 28.98
CA THR A 74 -5.99 10.59 30.32
C THR A 74 -7.30 11.38 30.34
N GLY A 75 -7.42 12.40 29.47
CA GLY A 75 -8.52 13.37 29.50
C GLY A 75 -8.48 14.31 30.71
N CYS A 76 -7.35 14.37 31.44
CA CYS A 76 -7.18 15.15 32.66
C CYS A 76 -6.43 16.46 32.37
N ASP A 77 -6.99 17.60 32.77
CA ASP A 77 -6.41 18.91 32.48
C ASP A 77 -5.13 19.17 33.29
N GLU A 78 -5.02 18.62 34.49
CA GLU A 78 -3.83 18.70 35.34
C GLU A 78 -2.63 18.02 34.65
N VAL A 79 -2.84 16.86 34.02
CA VAL A 79 -1.82 16.18 33.19
C VAL A 79 -1.43 17.06 32.00
N GLY A 80 -2.39 17.76 31.41
CA GLY A 80 -2.19 18.73 30.35
C GLY A 80 -1.28 19.89 30.75
N GLN A 81 -1.57 20.52 31.89
CA GLN A 81 -0.77 21.62 32.42
C GLN A 81 0.66 21.17 32.69
N LEU A 82 0.83 19.98 33.29
CA LEU A 82 2.14 19.38 33.50
C LEU A 82 2.91 19.18 32.18
N LEU A 83 2.25 18.67 31.13
CA LEU A 83 2.87 18.53 29.82
C LEU A 83 3.28 19.87 29.20
N GLN A 84 2.47 20.92 29.37
CA GLN A 84 2.82 22.26 28.89
C GLN A 84 4.09 22.80 29.58
N GLU A 85 4.25 22.57 30.88
CA GLU A 85 5.48 22.93 31.59
C GLU A 85 6.70 22.15 31.08
N VAL A 86 6.52 20.86 30.79
CA VAL A 86 7.60 20.01 30.26
C VAL A 86 8.00 20.48 28.86
N ILE A 87 7.04 20.75 27.96
CA ILE A 87 7.30 21.23 26.59
C ILE A 87 8.06 22.56 26.60
N ARG A 88 7.77 23.45 27.56
CA ARG A 88 8.50 24.73 27.71
C ARG A 88 9.96 24.55 28.11
N LYS A 89 10.29 23.50 28.87
CA LYS A 89 11.64 23.22 29.37
C LYS A 89 12.47 22.40 28.39
N ARG A 90 11.84 21.51 27.63
CA ARG A 90 12.50 20.67 26.63
C ARG A 90 11.53 20.28 25.51
N TYR A 91 12.07 20.12 24.30
CA TYR A 91 11.25 19.70 23.18
C TYR A 91 10.87 18.22 23.28
N ILE A 92 9.59 17.95 23.48
CA ILE A 92 8.98 16.62 23.37
C ILE A 92 7.81 16.67 22.42
N LEU A 93 7.59 15.57 21.71
CA LEU A 93 6.41 15.39 20.88
C LEU A 93 5.25 15.00 21.80
N VAL A 94 4.17 15.77 21.80
CA VAL A 94 2.96 15.54 22.60
C VAL A 94 1.75 15.42 21.69
N ASN A 95 1.00 14.33 21.88
CA ASN A 95 -0.31 14.11 21.28
C ASN A 95 -1.30 13.94 22.42
N ARG A 96 -2.06 15.00 22.71
CA ARG A 96 -3.23 14.92 23.61
C ARG A 96 -4.43 14.50 22.78
N VAL A 97 -5.04 13.37 23.14
CA VAL A 97 -6.17 12.85 22.37
C VAL A 97 -7.33 13.84 22.46
N ASP A 98 -7.97 14.09 21.31
CA ASP A 98 -9.08 15.03 21.13
C ASP A 98 -8.77 16.50 21.52
N GLN A 99 -7.50 16.85 21.72
CA GLN A 99 -7.05 18.21 22.02
C GLN A 99 -5.96 18.68 21.03
N PRO A 100 -6.34 19.04 19.78
CA PRO A 100 -5.40 19.38 18.73
C PRO A 100 -4.55 20.62 19.05
N ASP A 101 -5.11 21.64 19.70
CA ASP A 101 -4.40 22.89 20.05
C ASP A 101 -3.31 22.69 21.10
N GLN A 102 -3.38 21.57 21.83
CA GLN A 102 -2.40 21.18 22.85
C GLN A 102 -1.48 20.05 22.37
N SER A 103 -1.54 19.72 21.08
CA SER A 103 -0.73 18.69 20.44
C SER A 103 0.24 19.32 19.44
N ASN A 104 1.48 18.85 19.42
CA ASN A 104 2.47 19.30 18.43
C ASN A 104 2.82 18.19 17.41
N PHE A 105 2.16 17.04 17.49
CA PHE A 105 2.16 16.02 16.45
C PHE A 105 0.83 15.26 16.38
N TYR A 106 0.58 14.65 15.22
CA TYR A 106 -0.57 13.80 14.98
C TYR A 106 -0.14 12.42 14.47
N PHE A 107 -0.89 11.40 14.86
CA PHE A 107 -0.79 10.09 14.20
C PHE A 107 -1.52 10.14 12.86
N SER A 108 -0.84 9.70 11.80
CA SER A 108 -1.44 9.49 10.48
C SER A 108 -2.08 8.10 10.38
N SER A 109 -2.94 7.92 9.39
CA SER A 109 -3.43 6.59 9.00
C SER A 109 -2.28 5.79 8.41
N LEU A 110 -1.79 4.78 9.13
CA LEU A 110 -0.61 4.00 8.77
C LEU A 110 -0.99 2.68 8.09
N LEU A 111 -0.37 2.43 6.94
CA LEU A 111 -0.33 1.12 6.28
C LEU A 111 1.05 0.51 6.47
N ASN A 112 1.08 -0.73 6.94
CA ASN A 112 2.27 -1.54 7.06
C ASN A 112 2.22 -2.68 6.05
N TYR A 113 3.00 -2.56 4.98
CA TYR A 113 3.12 -3.58 3.95
C TYR A 113 4.51 -4.23 4.01
N GLY A 114 4.75 -4.97 5.10
CA GLY A 114 6.08 -5.44 5.49
C GLY A 114 7.01 -4.27 5.84
N PRO A 115 8.20 -4.15 5.21
CA PRO A 115 9.12 -3.02 5.41
C PRO A 115 8.66 -1.72 4.74
N LEU A 116 7.73 -1.78 3.78
CA LEU A 116 7.16 -0.60 3.14
C LEU A 116 6.11 0.02 4.07
N LYS A 117 6.20 1.33 4.28
CA LYS A 117 5.27 2.12 5.10
C LYS A 117 4.62 3.20 4.24
N VAL A 118 3.31 3.36 4.39
CA VAL A 118 2.57 4.49 3.81
C VAL A 118 1.79 5.16 4.93
N ALA A 119 1.92 6.48 5.05
CA ALA A 119 1.19 7.30 6.00
C ALA A 119 0.29 8.26 5.22
N VAL A 120 -1.01 8.28 5.54
CA VAL A 120 -1.98 9.21 4.97
C VAL A 120 -2.46 10.15 6.06
N SER A 121 -2.31 11.45 5.83
CA SER A 121 -2.80 12.52 6.70
C SER A 121 -3.80 13.38 5.95
N THR A 122 -4.81 13.84 6.67
CA THR A 122 -5.78 14.85 6.20
C THR A 122 -5.58 16.17 6.96
N ASP A 123 -4.43 16.35 7.60
CA ASP A 123 -4.12 17.49 8.47
C ASP A 123 -5.20 17.73 9.54
N GLY A 124 -5.71 16.64 10.12
CA GLY A 124 -6.78 16.67 11.12
C GLY A 124 -8.20 16.79 10.57
N ALA A 125 -8.39 17.05 9.27
CA ALA A 125 -9.72 17.31 8.71
C ALA A 125 -10.68 16.11 8.77
N SER A 126 -10.18 14.88 8.56
CA SER A 126 -11.01 13.68 8.63
C SER A 126 -10.20 12.39 8.78
N PRO A 127 -10.29 11.71 9.94
CA PRO A 127 -9.71 10.37 10.13
C PRO A 127 -10.29 9.34 9.16
N THR A 128 -11.61 9.40 8.92
CA THR A 128 -12.34 8.45 8.05
C THR A 128 -11.86 8.54 6.60
N ILE A 129 -11.70 9.76 6.05
CA ILE A 129 -11.15 9.94 4.70
C ILE A 129 -9.72 9.39 4.63
N GLY A 130 -8.88 9.71 5.62
CA GLY A 130 -7.51 9.20 5.69
C GLY A 130 -7.44 7.66 5.72
N GLN A 131 -8.37 7.01 6.42
CA GLN A 131 -8.46 5.54 6.46
C GLN A 131 -8.93 4.95 5.12
N ASN A 132 -9.93 5.55 4.48
CA ASN A 132 -10.43 5.08 3.18
C ASN A 132 -9.37 5.21 2.08
N VAL A 133 -8.67 6.35 2.02
CA VAL A 133 -7.55 6.55 1.08
C VAL A 133 -6.44 5.53 1.33
N ARG A 134 -6.05 5.32 2.60
CA ARG A 134 -5.05 4.30 2.97
C ARG A 134 -5.47 2.91 2.49
N ASN A 135 -6.71 2.50 2.73
CA ASN A 135 -7.22 1.19 2.31
C ASN A 135 -7.22 1.05 0.78
N ARG A 136 -7.50 2.14 0.05
CA ARG A 136 -7.43 2.13 -1.41
C ARG A 136 -5.99 1.97 -1.90
N ILE A 137 -5.02 2.63 -1.25
CA ILE A 137 -3.60 2.44 -1.55
C ILE A 137 -3.20 0.98 -1.30
N GLU A 138 -3.58 0.41 -0.15
CA GLU A 138 -3.29 -0.99 0.18
C GLU A 138 -3.80 -1.96 -0.90
N ALA A 139 -5.03 -1.76 -1.39
CA ALA A 139 -5.63 -2.57 -2.45
C ALA A 139 -4.92 -2.43 -3.82
N LEU A 140 -4.15 -1.38 -4.03
CA LEU A 140 -3.36 -1.16 -5.25
C LEU A 140 -1.95 -1.77 -5.17
N LEU A 141 -1.44 -2.09 -3.97
CA LEU A 141 -0.10 -2.65 -3.82
C LEU A 141 -0.09 -4.14 -4.23
N PRO A 142 0.81 -4.55 -5.13
CA PRO A 142 0.85 -5.92 -5.60
C PRO A 142 1.37 -6.88 -4.52
N ARG A 143 0.81 -8.09 -4.51
CA ARG A 143 1.32 -9.19 -3.68
C ARG A 143 2.79 -9.42 -4.04
N GLY A 144 3.63 -9.62 -3.03
CA GLY A 144 5.07 -9.81 -3.22
C GLY A 144 5.92 -8.54 -3.16
N LEU A 145 5.32 -7.34 -3.19
CA LEU A 145 6.08 -6.09 -3.02
C LEU A 145 6.87 -6.04 -1.71
N ALA A 146 6.28 -6.51 -0.61
CA ALA A 146 6.98 -6.62 0.67
C ALA A 146 8.25 -7.49 0.59
N ASN A 147 8.17 -8.61 -0.14
CA ASN A 147 9.30 -9.52 -0.33
C ASN A 147 10.39 -8.88 -1.20
N LEU A 148 10.01 -8.15 -2.25
CA LEU A 148 10.95 -7.40 -3.08
C LEU A 148 11.72 -6.37 -2.24
N VAL A 149 11.02 -5.58 -1.42
CA VAL A 149 11.69 -4.58 -0.56
C VAL A 149 12.64 -5.24 0.45
N GLU A 150 12.27 -6.36 1.07
CA GLU A 150 13.17 -7.10 1.96
C GLU A 150 14.39 -7.66 1.22
N LYS A 151 14.20 -8.21 0.01
CA LYS A 151 15.30 -8.69 -0.84
C LYS A 151 16.27 -7.55 -1.17
N THR A 152 15.76 -6.41 -1.62
CA THR A 152 16.58 -5.23 -1.94
C THR A 152 17.32 -4.71 -0.71
N LYS A 153 16.69 -4.73 0.47
CA LYS A 153 17.33 -4.36 1.74
C LYS A 153 18.51 -5.29 2.07
N ARG A 154 18.34 -6.61 1.93
CA ARG A 154 19.42 -7.60 2.16
C ARG A 154 20.58 -7.40 1.19
N GLN A 155 20.30 -7.19 -0.10
CA GLN A 155 21.32 -6.91 -1.11
C GLN A 155 22.12 -5.66 -0.78
N ARG A 156 21.45 -4.57 -0.39
CA ARG A 156 22.11 -3.34 0.05
C ARG A 156 23.01 -3.55 1.27
N GLN A 157 22.59 -4.37 2.24
CA GLN A 157 23.40 -4.71 3.41
C GLN A 157 24.64 -5.54 3.05
N GLN A 158 24.59 -6.30 1.94
CA GLN A 158 25.71 -7.05 1.38
C GLN A 158 26.59 -6.19 0.44
N GLY A 159 26.31 -4.90 0.31
CA GLY A 159 27.05 -3.98 -0.57
C GLY A 159 26.61 -4.00 -2.03
N HIS A 160 25.59 -4.78 -2.40
CA HIS A 160 25.07 -4.84 -3.76
C HIS A 160 23.89 -3.86 -3.92
N ILE A 161 24.10 -2.78 -4.67
CA ILE A 161 23.09 -1.74 -4.90
C ILE A 161 22.86 -1.62 -6.41
N ASP A 162 21.77 -2.20 -6.89
CA ASP A 162 21.33 -2.07 -8.28
C ASP A 162 19.89 -1.51 -8.32
N PRO A 163 19.74 -0.18 -8.39
CA PRO A 163 18.42 0.46 -8.43
C PRO A 163 17.63 0.13 -9.70
N SER A 164 18.30 -0.13 -10.82
CA SER A 164 17.66 -0.51 -12.09
C SER A 164 16.93 -1.84 -11.96
N THR A 165 17.62 -2.88 -11.48
CA THR A 165 17.01 -4.20 -11.31
C THR A 165 15.82 -4.15 -10.34
N ALA A 166 15.92 -3.38 -9.25
CA ALA A 166 14.81 -3.22 -8.30
C ALA A 166 13.61 -2.52 -8.95
N ARG A 167 13.85 -1.50 -9.80
CA ARG A 167 12.81 -0.81 -10.56
C ARG A 167 12.14 -1.75 -11.57
N ASP A 168 12.92 -2.55 -12.30
CA ASP A 168 12.38 -3.46 -13.30
C ASP A 168 11.51 -4.54 -12.65
N GLN A 169 11.98 -5.13 -11.54
CA GLN A 169 11.19 -6.09 -10.75
C GLN A 169 9.91 -5.45 -10.19
N LEU A 170 9.97 -4.18 -9.78
CA LEU A 170 8.80 -3.45 -9.31
C LEU A 170 7.77 -3.26 -10.42
N LEU A 171 8.21 -2.84 -11.61
CA LEU A 171 7.33 -2.65 -12.77
C LEU A 171 6.64 -3.95 -13.16
N ILE A 172 7.39 -5.06 -13.19
CA ILE A 172 6.81 -6.38 -13.43
C ILE A 172 5.73 -6.74 -12.41
N LEU A 173 5.94 -6.50 -11.11
CA LEU A 173 4.92 -6.76 -10.07
C LEU A 173 3.65 -5.93 -10.25
N PHE A 174 3.76 -4.72 -10.82
CA PHE A 174 2.61 -3.86 -11.11
C PHE A 174 1.91 -4.19 -12.44
N SER A 175 2.59 -4.91 -13.34
CA SER A 175 2.00 -5.32 -14.61
C SER A 175 0.95 -6.41 -14.43
N HIS A 176 -0.03 -6.43 -15.33
CA HIS A 176 -1.09 -7.43 -15.32
C HIS A 176 -1.53 -7.70 -16.76
N VAL A 177 -1.60 -8.97 -17.15
CA VAL A 177 -2.04 -9.39 -18.48
C VAL A 177 -3.39 -10.08 -18.40
N TYR A 178 -4.36 -9.60 -19.16
CA TYR A 178 -5.65 -10.25 -19.36
C TYR A 178 -5.64 -10.96 -20.71
N LEU A 179 -5.77 -12.28 -20.73
CA LEU A 179 -5.91 -13.08 -21.94
C LEU A 179 -7.40 -13.32 -22.15
N ILE A 180 -7.97 -12.66 -23.14
CA ILE A 180 -9.41 -12.51 -23.31
C ILE A 180 -9.84 -13.26 -24.55
N GLU A 181 -10.74 -14.21 -24.37
CA GLU A 181 -11.41 -14.87 -25.48
C GLU A 181 -12.38 -13.90 -26.16
N CYS A 182 -12.25 -13.75 -27.46
CA CYS A 182 -13.17 -12.96 -28.26
C CYS A 182 -13.37 -13.60 -29.64
N GLY A 183 -14.55 -13.39 -30.24
CA GLY A 183 -14.79 -13.73 -31.64
C GLY A 183 -14.09 -12.71 -32.54
N ASP A 184 -14.70 -11.54 -32.70
CA ASP A 184 -14.14 -10.39 -33.42
C ASP A 184 -13.86 -9.21 -32.47
N ILE A 185 -13.36 -8.10 -33.02
CA ILE A 185 -13.06 -6.88 -32.24
C ILE A 185 -14.34 -6.24 -31.67
N ALA A 186 -15.48 -6.37 -32.35
CA ALA A 186 -16.75 -5.83 -31.86
C ALA A 186 -17.23 -6.58 -30.61
N ASP A 187 -17.08 -7.90 -30.59
CA ASP A 187 -17.28 -8.75 -29.42
C ASP A 187 -16.37 -8.35 -28.25
N ALA A 188 -15.11 -7.99 -28.54
CA ALA A 188 -14.17 -7.59 -27.50
C ALA A 188 -14.61 -6.32 -26.76
N LEU A 189 -15.22 -5.34 -27.46
CA LEU A 189 -15.76 -4.15 -26.81
C LEU A 189 -16.88 -4.48 -25.82
N VAL A 190 -17.77 -5.42 -26.17
CA VAL A 190 -18.85 -5.87 -25.28
C VAL A 190 -18.26 -6.57 -24.06
N THR A 191 -17.24 -7.42 -24.25
CA THR A 191 -16.50 -8.05 -23.15
C THR A 191 -15.85 -6.98 -22.25
N LEU A 192 -15.17 -5.98 -22.82
CA LEU A 192 -14.55 -4.89 -22.05
C LEU A 192 -15.58 -4.12 -21.19
N GLN A 193 -16.80 -3.92 -21.70
CA GLN A 193 -17.89 -3.29 -20.94
C GLN A 193 -18.44 -4.19 -19.83
N ARG A 194 -18.44 -5.52 -20.04
CA ARG A 194 -18.97 -6.50 -19.08
C ARG A 194 -18.06 -6.71 -17.86
N TYR A 195 -16.76 -6.48 -18.02
CA TYR A 195 -15.75 -6.71 -16.97
C TYR A 195 -15.13 -5.38 -16.50
N PRO A 196 -15.65 -4.74 -15.44
CA PRO A 196 -15.18 -3.44 -14.97
C PRO A 196 -13.68 -3.38 -14.66
N GLN A 197 -13.05 -4.51 -14.31
CA GLN A 197 -11.60 -4.58 -14.10
C GLN A 197 -10.78 -4.26 -15.35
N LEU A 198 -11.35 -4.44 -16.55
CA LEU A 198 -10.70 -4.14 -17.84
C LEU A 198 -10.70 -2.64 -18.17
N SER A 199 -11.38 -1.81 -17.37
CA SER A 199 -11.27 -0.34 -17.48
C SER A 199 -9.87 0.19 -17.17
N LYS A 200 -8.96 -0.65 -16.67
CA LYS A 200 -7.58 -0.30 -16.31
C LYS A 200 -6.58 -0.64 -17.41
N LEU A 201 -7.02 -1.22 -18.52
CA LEU A 201 -6.15 -1.60 -19.62
C LEU A 201 -5.48 -0.36 -20.20
N SER A 202 -4.16 -0.38 -20.31
CA SER A 202 -3.39 0.68 -20.96
C SER A 202 -3.16 0.38 -22.45
N VAL A 203 -3.12 -0.91 -22.79
CA VAL A 203 -2.89 -1.41 -24.14
C VAL A 203 -3.78 -2.64 -24.37
N VAL A 204 -4.37 -2.73 -25.55
CA VAL A 204 -5.06 -3.92 -26.03
C VAL A 204 -4.33 -4.42 -27.27
N LEU A 205 -3.88 -5.67 -27.21
CA LEU A 205 -3.29 -6.38 -28.33
C LEU A 205 -4.37 -7.25 -28.96
N TYR A 206 -4.47 -7.26 -30.28
CA TYR A 206 -5.49 -8.05 -30.97
C TYR A 206 -4.92 -8.79 -32.18
N GLN A 207 -5.47 -9.98 -32.45
CA GLN A 207 -5.13 -10.74 -33.64
C GLN A 207 -5.49 -9.93 -34.88
N HIS A 208 -4.50 -9.68 -35.74
CA HIS A 208 -4.69 -8.94 -36.98
C HIS A 208 -4.62 -9.86 -38.20
N GLU A 209 -5.69 -9.88 -39.00
CA GLU A 209 -5.74 -10.58 -40.28
C GLU A 209 -5.38 -9.60 -41.43
N GLY A 210 -4.09 -9.41 -41.73
CA GLY A 210 -3.64 -8.66 -42.93
C GLY A 210 -2.67 -7.52 -42.67
N ALA A 211 -2.50 -6.59 -43.62
CA ALA A 211 -1.58 -5.45 -43.52
C ALA A 211 -2.37 -4.14 -43.28
N HIS A 212 -2.02 -3.42 -42.21
CA HIS A 212 -2.46 -2.07 -41.86
C HIS A 212 -3.95 -1.83 -41.53
N SER A 213 -4.24 -1.74 -40.23
CA SER A 213 -5.06 -0.64 -39.70
C SER A 213 -4.89 -0.59 -38.18
N THR A 214 -4.27 0.45 -37.64
CA THR A 214 -4.37 0.76 -36.21
C THR A 214 -5.80 1.19 -35.94
N VAL A 215 -6.60 0.36 -35.28
CA VAL A 215 -7.98 0.74 -34.91
C VAL A 215 -7.91 1.53 -33.61
N SER A 216 -7.93 2.86 -33.65
CA SER A 216 -8.14 3.62 -32.40
C SER A 216 -9.61 3.54 -32.02
N MET A 217 -9.94 2.75 -31.00
CA MET A 217 -11.27 2.78 -30.39
C MET A 217 -11.22 3.66 -29.15
N ASP A 218 -11.95 4.78 -29.16
CA ASP A 218 -12.17 5.60 -27.97
C ASP A 218 -13.14 4.86 -27.04
N VAL A 219 -12.58 3.98 -26.21
CA VAL A 219 -13.28 3.40 -25.07
C VAL A 219 -12.96 4.26 -23.85
N CYS A 220 -14.01 4.75 -23.19
CA CYS A 220 -14.00 5.79 -22.17
C CYS A 220 -12.84 5.74 -21.14
N HIS A 221 -12.33 6.95 -20.87
CA HIS A 221 -11.37 7.35 -19.83
C HIS A 221 -9.94 6.78 -19.97
N GLU A 222 -9.06 7.65 -20.47
CA GLU A 222 -7.66 7.41 -20.88
C GLU A 222 -7.56 6.58 -22.17
N THR A 223 -6.91 7.14 -23.21
CA THR A 223 -6.75 6.52 -24.54
C THR A 223 -6.11 5.13 -24.43
N ILE A 224 -6.93 4.08 -24.42
CA ILE A 224 -6.49 2.69 -24.54
C ILE A 224 -5.86 2.54 -25.94
N LYS A 225 -4.60 2.11 -26.01
CA LYS A 225 -3.94 1.88 -27.29
C LYS A 225 -4.24 0.47 -27.80
N TYR A 226 -4.87 0.37 -28.97
CA TYR A 226 -5.10 -0.90 -29.64
C TYR A 226 -4.00 -1.14 -30.67
N LEU A 227 -3.34 -2.29 -30.58
CA LEU A 227 -2.22 -2.63 -31.44
C LEU A 227 -2.36 -4.03 -32.02
N PRO A 228 -2.14 -4.21 -33.33
CA PRO A 228 -2.21 -5.51 -33.95
C PRO A 228 -1.03 -6.39 -33.50
N ILE A 229 -1.29 -7.68 -33.31
CA ILE A 229 -0.28 -8.69 -33.04
C ILE A 229 -0.65 -10.02 -33.72
N ASN A 230 0.34 -10.88 -33.94
CA ASN A 230 0.07 -12.28 -34.25
C ASN A 230 0.00 -13.07 -32.94
N CYS A 231 -1.21 -13.25 -32.43
CA CYS A 231 -1.51 -14.02 -31.23
C CYS A 231 -1.17 -15.50 -31.36
N PHE A 232 -0.96 -16.05 -32.56
CA PHE A 232 -0.62 -17.47 -32.71
C PHE A 232 0.89 -17.74 -32.79
N ASP A 233 1.70 -16.69 -33.00
CA ASP A 233 3.16 -16.76 -32.90
C ASP A 233 3.57 -16.48 -31.45
N TYR A 234 3.75 -17.54 -30.67
CA TYR A 234 4.07 -17.46 -29.25
C TYR A 234 5.31 -16.60 -28.96
N GLU A 235 6.40 -16.73 -29.73
CA GLU A 235 7.63 -15.99 -29.45
C GLU A 235 7.42 -14.49 -29.68
N LYS A 236 6.72 -14.12 -30.77
CA LYS A 236 6.41 -12.72 -31.04
C LYS A 236 5.40 -12.15 -30.06
N SER A 237 4.34 -12.91 -29.74
CA SER A 237 3.31 -12.47 -28.81
C SER A 237 3.89 -12.23 -27.41
N TYR A 238 4.70 -13.17 -26.94
CA TYR A 238 5.41 -13.07 -25.68
C TYR A 238 6.40 -11.89 -25.63
N ALA A 239 7.21 -11.69 -26.67
CA ALA A 239 8.18 -10.59 -26.72
C ALA A 239 7.53 -9.21 -26.63
N VAL A 240 6.41 -9.01 -27.33
CA VAL A 240 5.63 -7.77 -27.27
C VAL A 240 5.00 -7.60 -25.88
N LEU A 241 4.39 -8.65 -25.33
CA LEU A 241 3.80 -8.62 -23.99
C LEU A 241 4.84 -8.26 -22.92
N ASN A 242 5.98 -8.92 -22.95
CA ASN A 242 7.07 -8.69 -22.01
C ASN A 242 7.57 -7.23 -22.06
N THR A 243 7.60 -6.62 -23.25
CA THR A 243 7.97 -5.21 -23.42
C THR A 243 7.03 -4.27 -22.66
N TYR A 244 5.72 -4.53 -22.68
CA TYR A 244 4.73 -3.74 -21.93
C TYR A 244 4.72 -4.07 -20.44
N CYS A 245 4.93 -5.32 -20.07
CA CYS A 245 5.02 -5.74 -18.67
C CYS A 245 6.23 -5.10 -17.97
N LYS A 246 7.38 -5.03 -18.64
CA LYS A 246 8.57 -4.31 -18.15
C LYS A 246 8.36 -2.82 -17.96
N ARG A 247 7.28 -2.25 -18.50
CA ARG A 247 6.86 -0.86 -18.27
C ARG A 247 5.77 -0.73 -17.20
N GLY A 248 5.39 -1.83 -16.55
CA GLY A 248 4.34 -1.87 -15.53
C GLY A 248 2.93 -1.65 -16.06
N MET A 249 2.71 -1.92 -17.36
CA MET A 249 1.42 -1.67 -18.00
C MET A 249 0.45 -2.82 -17.75
N THR A 250 -0.85 -2.49 -17.72
CA THR A 250 -1.92 -3.49 -17.76
C THR A 250 -2.29 -3.73 -19.21
N VAL A 251 -2.19 -4.97 -19.68
CA VAL A 251 -2.34 -5.33 -21.10
C VAL A 251 -3.49 -6.30 -21.26
N GLY A 252 -4.38 -6.04 -22.23
CA GLY A 252 -5.37 -6.99 -22.69
C GLY A 252 -4.89 -7.66 -23.97
N VAL A 253 -5.08 -8.97 -24.12
CA VAL A 253 -4.78 -9.72 -25.34
C VAL A 253 -6.06 -10.37 -25.80
N LEU A 254 -6.53 -9.94 -26.95
CA LEU A 254 -7.71 -10.48 -27.61
C LEU A 254 -7.28 -11.69 -28.46
N ILE A 255 -7.73 -12.87 -28.05
CA ILE A 255 -7.38 -14.14 -28.67
C ILE A 255 -8.66 -14.75 -29.26
N PRO A 256 -8.67 -15.14 -30.56
CA PRO A 256 -9.83 -15.77 -31.19
C PRO A 256 -10.30 -17.02 -30.46
N SER A 257 -11.62 -17.17 -30.33
CA SER A 257 -12.26 -18.37 -29.76
C SER A 257 -11.85 -19.67 -30.46
N GLY A 258 -11.84 -20.77 -29.69
CA GLY A 258 -11.59 -22.12 -30.19
C GLY A 258 -10.45 -22.85 -29.47
N GLU A 259 -10.07 -24.04 -29.94
CA GLU A 259 -9.04 -24.88 -29.29
C GLU A 259 -7.67 -24.18 -29.17
N GLN A 260 -7.35 -23.31 -30.13
CA GLN A 260 -6.14 -22.49 -30.12
C GLN A 260 -6.14 -21.46 -28.98
N PHE A 261 -7.30 -20.99 -28.52
CA PHE A 261 -7.42 -20.10 -27.37
C PHE A 261 -6.86 -20.75 -26.11
N SER A 262 -7.38 -21.94 -25.77
CA SER A 262 -7.02 -22.64 -24.52
C SER A 262 -5.52 -22.94 -24.49
N LEU A 263 -4.99 -23.56 -25.55
CA LEU A 263 -3.58 -23.93 -25.61
C LEU A 263 -2.66 -22.70 -25.55
N HIS A 264 -2.98 -21.63 -26.28
CA HIS A 264 -2.13 -20.46 -26.36
C HIS A 264 -2.19 -19.62 -25.08
N SER A 265 -3.39 -19.41 -24.53
CA SER A 265 -3.57 -18.63 -23.31
C SER A 265 -2.93 -19.29 -22.09
N GLU A 266 -3.05 -20.61 -21.95
CA GLU A 266 -2.36 -21.35 -20.88
C GLU A 266 -0.85 -21.25 -21.00
N ARG A 267 -0.31 -21.41 -22.22
CA ARG A 267 1.13 -21.31 -22.47
C ARG A 267 1.67 -19.90 -22.15
N LEU A 268 0.99 -18.84 -22.61
CA LEU A 268 1.38 -17.47 -22.29
C LEU A 268 1.28 -17.19 -20.78
N SER A 269 0.18 -17.59 -20.15
CA SER A 269 -0.06 -17.43 -18.71
C SER A 269 1.05 -18.09 -17.88
N GLY A 270 1.46 -19.31 -18.24
CA GLY A 270 2.55 -20.03 -17.58
C GLY A 270 3.89 -19.28 -17.66
N SER A 271 4.27 -18.82 -18.85
CA SER A 271 5.52 -18.08 -19.04
C SER A 271 5.53 -16.73 -18.33
N LEU A 272 4.42 -15.98 -18.40
CA LEU A 272 4.24 -14.71 -17.67
C LEU A 272 4.38 -14.92 -16.16
N THR A 273 3.78 -16.00 -15.64
CA THR A 273 3.87 -16.36 -14.22
C THR A 273 5.31 -16.67 -13.80
N ASN A 274 6.08 -17.37 -14.64
CA ASN A 274 7.50 -17.64 -14.39
C ASN A 274 8.33 -16.34 -14.32
N ASP A 275 7.97 -15.34 -15.12
CA ASP A 275 8.59 -14.01 -15.09
C ASP A 275 8.05 -13.11 -13.96
N GLY A 276 7.12 -13.60 -13.14
CA GLY A 276 6.52 -12.85 -12.03
C GLY A 276 5.44 -11.86 -12.44
N VAL A 277 4.98 -11.91 -13.68
CA VAL A 277 3.86 -11.11 -14.20
C VAL A 277 2.55 -11.78 -13.79
N LYS A 278 1.62 -10.99 -13.25
CA LYS A 278 0.27 -11.48 -12.99
C LYS A 278 -0.47 -11.67 -14.33
N SER A 279 -1.20 -12.77 -14.49
CA SER A 279 -2.08 -12.96 -15.62
C SER A 279 -3.43 -13.56 -15.22
N GLU A 280 -4.46 -13.31 -16.04
CA GLU A 280 -5.83 -13.81 -15.86
C GLU A 280 -6.42 -14.16 -17.22
N ILE A 281 -7.07 -15.34 -17.32
CA ILE A 281 -7.73 -15.80 -18.54
C ILE A 281 -9.24 -15.54 -18.39
N ILE A 282 -9.83 -14.85 -19.36
CA ILE A 282 -11.25 -14.51 -19.41
C ILE A 282 -11.87 -15.23 -20.61
N VAL A 283 -12.82 -16.12 -20.34
CA VAL A 283 -13.56 -16.93 -21.31
C VAL A 283 -14.97 -16.32 -21.48
N LYS A 284 -15.50 -16.28 -22.71
CA LYS A 284 -16.78 -15.64 -23.03
C LYS A 284 -17.99 -16.40 -22.50
#